data_AF-A0A2V6J0P4-F1
#
_entry.id   AF-A0A2V6J0P4-F1
#
_cell.length_a   1.000
_cell.length_b   1.000
_cell.length_c   1.000
_cell.angle_alpha   90.00
_cell.angle_beta   90.00
_cell.angle_gamma   90.00
#
_symmetry.space_group_name_H-M   'P 1'
#
loop_
_entity.id
_entity.type
_entity.pdbx_description
1 polymer ?
#
loop_
_entity_poly.entity_id
_entity_poly.type
_entity_poly.pdbx_seq_one_letter_code
_entity_poly.pdbx_strand_id
1 'polypeptide(L)' 'MEEEPPPPRIIPPKKKPLIAPKAEPEDSKREKAAAARQEVLQFEPVTRGRFEKSEPTIVEGQDLDVPTFLRKNIRVK' A
#
# COMPACT_ATOMS: atom_id res chain seq x y z
N MET A 1 3.54 -2.57 -33.58
CA MET A 1 4.52 -2.02 -32.62
C MET A 1 3.95 -2.35 -31.25
N GLU A 2 4.37 -3.47 -30.67
CA GLU A 2 3.98 -3.84 -29.30
C GLU A 2 4.83 -2.97 -28.36
N GLU A 3 4.17 -2.05 -27.65
CA GLU A 3 4.82 -1.16 -26.70
C GLU A 3 4.88 -1.91 -25.35
N GLU A 4 6.06 -2.42 -25.00
CA GLU A 4 6.27 -3.06 -23.70
C GLU A 4 6.12 -2.02 -22.56
N PRO A 5 5.49 -2.42 -21.44
CA PRO A 5 5.31 -1.50 -20.32
C PRO A 5 6.67 -1.09 -19.73
N PRO A 6 6.82 0.17 -19.29
CA PRO A 6 8.08 0.68 -18.81
C PRO A 6 8.52 -0.07 -17.55
N PRO A 7 9.83 -0.34 -17.41
CA PRO A 7 10.34 -1.08 -16.26
C PRO A 7 10.06 -0.33 -14.96
N PRO A 8 9.76 -1.06 -13.86
CA PRO A 8 9.47 -0.46 -12.57
C PRO A 8 10.67 0.35 -12.07
N ARG A 9 10.44 1.61 -11.71
CA ARG A 9 11.47 2.49 -11.16
C ARG A 9 11.79 2.10 -9.71
N ILE A 10 12.89 1.39 -9.51
CA ILE A 10 13.43 1.11 -8.18
C ILE A 10 14.12 2.38 -7.67
N ILE A 11 13.56 3.01 -6.63
CA ILE A 11 14.18 4.17 -5.99
C ILE A 11 15.19 3.64 -4.95
N PRO A 12 16.50 3.82 -5.15
CA PRO A 12 17.47 3.38 -4.16
C PRO A 12 17.32 4.20 -2.87
N PRO A 13 17.44 3.59 -1.69
CA PRO A 13 17.34 4.32 -0.44
C PRO A 13 18.45 5.36 -0.35
N LYS A 14 18.08 6.65 -0.27
CA LYS A 14 19.03 7.73 -0.04
C LYS A 14 19.64 7.55 1.35
N LYS A 15 20.93 7.20 1.39
CA LYS A 15 21.74 7.24 2.60
C LYS A 15 21.79 8.71 3.07
N LYS A 16 21.17 9.01 4.21
CA LYS A 16 21.37 10.29 4.90
C LYS A 16 22.84 10.35 5.35
N PRO A 17 23.56 11.47 5.17
CA PRO A 17 24.93 11.58 5.65
C PRO A 17 24.92 11.54 7.18
N LEU A 18 25.66 10.58 7.74
CA LEU A 18 25.91 10.49 9.17
C LEU A 18 26.83 11.66 9.54
N ILE A 19 26.31 12.62 10.29
CA ILE A 19 27.11 13.63 10.97
C ILE A 19 28.03 12.89 11.96
N ALA A 20 29.34 12.99 11.75
CA ALA A 20 30.35 12.30 12.54
C ALA A 20 30.41 12.87 13.98
N PRO A 21 30.28 12.04 15.04
CA PRO A 21 30.67 12.45 16.36
C PRO A 21 32.16 12.17 16.57
N LYS A 22 32.84 13.16 17.14
CA LYS A 22 34.26 13.17 17.51
C LYS A 22 34.54 12.04 18.53
N ALA A 23 35.65 11.33 18.34
CA ALA A 23 36.08 10.19 19.15
C ALA A 23 36.47 10.58 20.58
N GLU A 24 36.15 9.72 21.56
CA GLU A 24 36.92 9.39 22.78
C GLU A 24 36.44 8.02 23.35
N PRO A 25 37.26 7.32 24.18
CA PRO A 25 37.38 5.86 24.16
C PRO A 25 36.59 5.08 25.24
N GLU A 26 36.43 3.78 24.96
CA GLU A 26 36.23 2.64 25.88
C GLU A 26 35.27 2.81 27.05
N ASP A 27 34.04 2.30 26.89
CA ASP A 27 33.43 1.46 27.93
C ASP A 27 32.48 0.43 27.29
N SER A 28 32.71 -0.79 27.71
CA SER A 28 32.29 -2.04 27.09
C SER A 28 30.85 -2.39 27.43
N LYS A 29 29.89 -1.71 26.79
CA LYS A 29 28.52 -2.25 26.67
C LYS A 29 27.74 -1.62 25.52
N ARG A 30 28.26 -1.74 24.30
CA ARG A 30 27.38 -1.63 23.12
C ARG A 30 26.54 -2.89 23.07
N GLU A 31 25.48 -2.91 23.90
CA GLU A 31 24.35 -3.80 23.72
C GLU A 31 24.00 -3.74 22.24
N LYS A 32 24.28 -4.84 21.54
CA LYS A 32 24.20 -4.96 20.10
C LYS A 32 22.89 -4.33 19.67
N ALA A 33 22.96 -3.15 19.05
CA ALA A 33 21.80 -2.44 18.58
C ALA A 33 20.98 -3.43 17.76
N ALA A 34 19.85 -3.86 18.31
CA ALA A 34 19.03 -4.89 17.73
C ALA A 34 18.69 -4.41 16.32
N ALA A 35 19.25 -5.08 15.31
CA ALA A 35 19.00 -4.73 13.92
C ALA A 35 17.49 -4.74 13.74
N ALA A 36 16.90 -3.59 13.41
CA ALA A 36 15.46 -3.47 13.24
C ALA A 36 15.05 -4.40 12.09
N ARG A 37 14.44 -5.53 12.43
CA ARG A 37 13.92 -6.48 11.45
C ARG A 37 12.50 -6.08 11.16
N GLN A 38 12.23 -5.75 9.90
CA GLN A 38 10.86 -5.53 9.44
C GLN A 38 10.17 -6.89 9.39
N GLU A 39 9.14 -7.06 10.21
CA GLU A 39 8.32 -8.26 10.18
C GLU A 39 7.35 -8.24 8.99
N VAL A 40 7.08 -9.41 8.44
CA VAL A 40 6.08 -9.58 7.39
C VAL A 40 4.73 -9.79 8.08
N LEU A 41 3.81 -8.86 7.86
CA LEU A 41 2.46 -8.97 8.38
C LEU A 41 1.72 -10.11 7.65
N GLN A 42 1.22 -11.08 8.39
CA GLN A 42 0.40 -12.14 7.82
C GLN A 42 -1.00 -11.60 7.54
N PHE A 43 -1.41 -11.63 6.27
CA PHE A 43 -2.75 -11.24 5.87
C PHE A 43 -3.65 -12.47 5.86
N GLU A 44 -4.81 -12.34 6.49
CA GLU A 44 -5.92 -13.27 6.29
C GLU A 44 -6.41 -13.15 4.84
N PRO A 45 -6.71 -14.27 4.15
CA PRO A 45 -7.31 -14.21 2.84
C PRO A 45 -8.63 -13.44 2.95
N VAL A 46 -8.72 -12.29 2.27
CA VAL A 46 -9.93 -11.49 2.21
C VAL A 46 -10.96 -12.32 1.45
N THR A 47 -11.83 -13.01 2.17
CA THR A 47 -13.08 -13.54 1.61
C THR A 47 -13.75 -12.38 0.89
N ARG A 48 -14.21 -12.58 -0.36
CA ARG A 48 -14.95 -11.57 -1.15
C ARG A 48 -15.82 -10.77 -0.19
N GLY A 49 -15.53 -9.47 -0.07
CA GLY A 49 -15.86 -8.68 1.13
C GLY A 49 -17.33 -8.69 1.50
N ARG A 50 -17.71 -8.00 2.58
CA ARG A 50 -19.11 -7.96 3.08
C ARG A 50 -20.16 -7.53 2.03
N PHE A 51 -19.70 -6.99 0.91
CA PHE A 51 -20.48 -6.61 -0.26
C PHE A 51 -20.89 -7.77 -1.17
N GLU A 52 -20.27 -8.95 -1.08
CA GLU A 52 -20.58 -10.06 -2.01
C GLU A 52 -21.98 -10.66 -1.77
N LYS A 53 -22.52 -10.51 -0.56
CA LYS A 53 -23.82 -11.02 -0.15
C LYS A 53 -24.70 -9.98 0.54
N SER A 54 -24.24 -8.72 0.62
CA SER A 54 -25.11 -7.66 1.13
C SER A 54 -26.21 -7.44 0.12
N GLU A 55 -27.42 -7.22 0.62
CA GLU A 55 -28.52 -6.76 -0.24
C GLU A 55 -28.10 -5.45 -0.92
N PRO A 56 -28.36 -5.29 -2.24
CA PRO A 56 -27.94 -4.10 -2.97
C PRO A 56 -28.53 -2.84 -2.33
N THR A 57 -27.79 -1.74 -2.38
CA THR A 57 -28.22 -0.46 -1.80
C THR A 57 -29.33 0.14 -2.66
N ILE A 58 -30.56 -0.38 -2.52
CA ILE A 58 -31.72 0.07 -3.29
C ILE A 58 -32.40 1.22 -2.57
N VAL A 59 -32.31 2.41 -3.15
CA VAL A 59 -33.03 3.62 -2.72
C VAL A 59 -33.99 4.01 -3.83
N GLU A 60 -35.29 4.11 -3.54
CA GLU A 60 -36.33 4.43 -4.53
C GLU A 60 -36.37 3.49 -5.75
N GLY A 61 -36.02 2.21 -5.55
CA GLY A 61 -35.92 1.23 -6.64
C GLY A 61 -34.67 1.37 -7.51
N GLN A 62 -33.74 2.25 -7.14
CA GLN A 62 -32.46 2.42 -7.81
C GLN A 62 -31.33 1.82 -6.98
N ASP A 63 -30.54 0.94 -7.61
CA ASP A 63 -29.28 0.44 -7.07
C ASP A 63 -28.24 1.58 -7.08
N LEU A 64 -27.77 1.98 -5.90
CA LEU A 64 -26.74 2.98 -5.70
C LEU A 64 -25.31 2.41 -5.73
N ASP A 65 -25.15 1.08 -5.76
CA ASP A 65 -23.85 0.44 -5.86
C ASP A 65 -23.31 0.51 -7.30
N VAL A 66 -24.21 0.65 -8.27
CA VAL A 66 -23.88 0.88 -9.68
C VAL A 66 -23.67 2.38 -9.95
N PRO A 67 -22.49 2.79 -10.45
CA PRO A 67 -22.23 4.18 -10.82
C PRO A 67 -23.34 4.79 -11.68
N THR A 68 -23.73 6.03 -11.36
CA THR A 68 -24.88 6.71 -11.97
C THR A 68 -24.84 6.77 -13.50
N PHE A 69 -23.66 6.83 -14.12
CA PHE A 69 -23.54 6.86 -15.58
C PHE A 69 -23.94 5.51 -16.22
N LEU A 70 -23.67 4.38 -15.55
CA LEU A 70 -24.18 3.07 -15.96
C LEU A 70 -25.68 2.98 -15.72
N ARG A 71 -26.16 3.48 -14.57
CA ARG A 71 -27.60 3.49 -14.24
C ARG A 71 -28.45 4.32 -15.21
N LYS A 72 -27.88 5.39 -15.76
CA LYS A 72 -28.56 6.33 -16.68
C LYS A 72 -28.18 6.14 -18.15
N ASN A 73 -27.42 5.10 -18.51
CA ASN A 73 -26.88 4.87 -19.85
C ASN A 73 -26.18 6.11 -20.47
N ILE A 74 -25.48 6.88 -19.64
CA ILE A 74 -24.74 8.07 -20.08
C ILE A 74 -23.34 7.63 -20.52
N ARG A 75 -22.98 7.94 -21.77
CA ARG A 75 -21.58 7.81 -22.23
C ARG A 75 -20.75 8.94 -21.63
N VAL A 76 -19.87 8.59 -20.71
CA VAL A 76 -18.80 9.48 -20.23
C VAL A 76 -17.75 9.54 -21.35
N LYS A 77 -17.41 10.74 -21.80
CA LYS A 77 -16.38 11.00 -22.82
C LYS A 77 -15.02 11.18 -22.17
#